data_AF-U1FN44-F1
#
_entry.id   AF-U1FN44-F1
#
_cell.length_a   1.000
_cell.length_b   1.000
_cell.length_c   1.000
_cell.angle_alpha   90.00
_cell.angle_beta   90.00
_cell.angle_gamma   90.00
#
_symmetry.space_group_name_H-M   'P 1'
#
loop_
_entity.id
_entity.type
_entity.pdbx_description
1 polymer ?
#
loop_
_entity_poly.entity_id
_entity_poly.type
_entity_poly.pdbx_seq_one_letter_code
_entity_poly.pdbx_strand_id
1 'polypeptide(L)'
;MLRKLFVIVSALISAGSLFAVQIDTALLDTATRVDYIEDMSPVPKNEFNTAKQIRDMGRRLGGSIKRQDAQHKDGELYASGAPSKKYRALRVPSSDSLPGADIIYIAPNAKVGTIKALAFIVSGYIETAHGLPPEQADTLAQKVCWWNTNRYDDRNYFTKHFNARILESFSDETAVIGLADSYKNWAGHARIVIPFAPEKMHDIQAAAKDGKKQSAKIDSKNKAAQKNSETEKEAAQNKKESAGKGAAQNDADKTAADAIRNTLENEALQFKTVPANYKILFGALCLAALLLLILLVRVAVDMAKN
;
A
#
# COMPACT_ATOMS: atom_id res chain seq x y z
N MET A 1 49.64 -13.29 33.38
CA MET A 1 48.30 -13.20 34.01
C MET A 1 47.46 -12.26 33.16
N LEU A 2 46.84 -12.73 32.07
CA LEU A 2 45.52 -13.35 32.00
C LEU A 2 44.40 -12.42 32.52
N ARG A 3 43.43 -12.13 31.63
CA ARG A 3 42.25 -11.22 31.73
C ARG A 3 42.52 -9.86 31.05
N LYS A 4 41.90 -9.46 29.94
CA LYS A 4 40.62 -9.85 29.34
C LYS A 4 40.67 -9.64 27.81
N LEU A 5 40.46 -10.72 27.07
CA LEU A 5 40.05 -10.76 25.67
C LEU A 5 38.53 -11.03 25.66
N PHE A 6 37.84 -10.68 24.56
CA PHE A 6 36.37 -10.76 24.31
C PHE A 6 35.60 -9.58 24.94
N VAL A 7 34.90 -8.71 24.20
CA VAL A 7 33.86 -8.97 23.19
C VAL A 7 33.78 -7.78 22.22
N ILE A 8 34.10 -7.98 20.94
CA ILE A 8 33.55 -7.17 19.84
C ILE A 8 33.01 -8.17 18.83
N VAL A 9 31.82 -8.69 19.09
CA VAL A 9 31.07 -9.50 18.13
C VAL A 9 30.24 -8.54 17.29
N SER A 10 30.53 -8.60 15.99
CA SER A 10 29.87 -7.96 14.86
C SER A 10 28.43 -7.52 15.08
N ALA A 11 28.22 -6.20 15.11
CA ALA A 11 26.98 -5.59 14.64
C ALA A 11 27.23 -5.00 13.24
N LEU A 12 27.59 -5.85 12.28
CA LEU A 12 27.26 -5.54 10.88
C LEU A 12 25.73 -5.62 10.80
N ILE A 13 25.08 -4.48 11.01
CA ILE A 13 23.74 -4.27 10.48
C ILE A 13 23.96 -4.32 8.97
N SER A 14 23.82 -5.51 8.40
CA SER A 14 23.54 -5.66 6.99
C SER A 14 22.22 -4.93 6.76
N ALA A 15 22.31 -3.65 6.40
CA ALA A 15 21.26 -2.96 5.69
C ALA A 15 21.21 -3.58 4.30
N GLY A 16 20.85 -4.87 4.24
CA GLY A 16 20.31 -5.44 3.03
C GLY A 16 19.07 -4.64 2.73
N SER A 17 19.16 -3.76 1.75
CA SER A 17 17.98 -3.27 1.06
C SER A 17 17.21 -4.51 0.63
N LEU A 18 16.20 -4.90 1.40
CA LEU A 18 15.21 -5.86 0.94
C LEU A 18 14.54 -5.17 -0.23
N PHE A 19 14.97 -5.51 -1.45
CA PHE A 19 14.41 -5.02 -2.69
C PHE A 19 12.98 -5.55 -2.77
N ALA A 20 12.04 -4.80 -2.22
CA ALA A 20 10.63 -5.13 -2.30
C ALA A 20 10.17 -4.97 -3.75
N VAL A 21 9.58 -6.01 -4.30
CA VAL A 21 8.85 -5.98 -5.56
C VAL A 21 7.82 -4.82 -5.53
N GLN A 22 7.81 -3.98 -6.58
CA GLN A 22 7.20 -2.66 -6.58
C GLN A 22 5.95 -2.72 -7.44
N ILE A 23 4.81 -2.43 -6.82
CA ILE A 23 3.52 -2.38 -7.53
C ILE A 23 3.62 -1.41 -8.71
N ASP A 24 3.12 -1.83 -9.87
CA ASP A 24 3.12 -1.02 -11.09
C ASP A 24 1.99 0.01 -11.02
N THR A 25 2.27 1.14 -10.38
CA THR A 25 1.28 2.20 -10.20
C THR A 25 0.91 2.87 -11.52
N ALA A 26 1.83 2.92 -12.50
CA ALA A 26 1.55 3.52 -13.80
C ALA A 26 0.48 2.71 -14.55
N LEU A 27 0.55 1.38 -14.45
CA LEU A 27 -0.48 0.50 -14.97
C LEU A 27 -1.82 0.71 -14.27
N LEU A 28 -1.81 0.78 -12.94
CA LEU A 28 -3.02 0.98 -12.12
C LEU A 28 -3.65 2.38 -12.31
N ASP A 29 -2.87 3.39 -12.66
CA ASP A 29 -3.35 4.76 -12.91
C ASP A 29 -4.17 4.88 -14.21
N THR A 30 -4.11 3.86 -15.09
CA THR A 30 -4.96 3.78 -16.28
C THR A 30 -6.39 3.35 -15.98
N ALA A 31 -6.67 2.88 -14.75
CA ALA A 31 -7.97 2.35 -14.39
C ALA A 31 -9.04 3.44 -14.33
N THR A 32 -10.21 3.13 -14.88
CA THR A 32 -11.42 3.94 -14.74
C THR A 32 -12.27 3.40 -13.60
N ARG A 33 -12.90 4.30 -12.86
CA ARG A 33 -13.80 3.94 -11.76
C ARG A 33 -14.95 3.08 -12.32
N VAL A 34 -15.30 2.05 -11.56
CA VAL A 34 -16.41 1.14 -11.89
C VAL A 34 -17.53 1.28 -10.86
N ASP A 35 -18.76 1.23 -11.35
CA ASP A 35 -19.97 1.13 -10.54
C ASP A 35 -20.31 -0.35 -10.33
N TYR A 36 -20.18 -0.82 -9.09
CA TYR A 36 -20.34 -2.25 -8.77
C TYR A 36 -21.78 -2.58 -8.38
N ILE A 37 -22.21 -3.80 -8.75
CA ILE A 37 -23.41 -4.42 -8.22
C ILE A 37 -23.01 -5.21 -6.97
N GLU A 38 -23.33 -4.66 -5.79
CA GLU A 38 -22.96 -5.21 -4.48
C GLU A 38 -24.11 -5.97 -3.81
N ASP A 39 -23.78 -6.87 -2.88
CA ASP A 39 -24.73 -7.48 -1.98
C ASP A 39 -25.02 -6.55 -0.79
N MET A 40 -26.22 -5.98 -0.80
CA MET A 40 -26.71 -5.09 0.26
C MET A 40 -27.57 -5.85 1.29
N SER A 41 -27.62 -7.18 1.22
CA SER A 41 -28.39 -7.99 2.15
C SER A 41 -27.83 -7.88 3.58
N PRO A 42 -28.70 -7.94 4.60
CA PRO A 42 -28.23 -7.95 5.98
C PRO A 42 -27.30 -9.13 6.26
N VAL A 43 -26.13 -8.87 6.83
CA VAL A 43 -25.18 -9.91 7.23
C VAL A 43 -25.51 -10.39 8.65
N PRO A 44 -25.70 -11.70 8.89
CA PRO A 44 -25.90 -12.24 10.23
C PRO A 44 -24.77 -11.84 11.19
N LYS A 45 -25.11 -11.55 12.46
CA LYS A 45 -24.12 -11.09 13.46
C LYS A 45 -22.94 -12.04 13.65
N ASN A 46 -23.15 -13.35 13.50
CA ASN A 46 -22.13 -14.39 13.60
C ASN A 46 -21.25 -14.52 12.33
N GLU A 47 -21.67 -13.94 11.21
CA GLU A 47 -20.90 -13.91 9.96
C GLU A 47 -20.25 -12.55 9.69
N PHE A 48 -20.64 -11.53 10.46
CA PHE A 48 -20.13 -10.18 10.32
C PHE A 48 -18.63 -10.09 10.62
N ASN A 49 -17.88 -9.45 9.71
CA ASN A 49 -16.49 -9.09 9.92
C ASN A 49 -16.32 -7.57 9.86
N THR A 50 -15.63 -7.01 10.86
CA THR A 50 -15.25 -5.59 10.87
C THR A 50 -14.23 -5.29 9.77
N ALA A 51 -14.12 -4.02 9.37
CA ALA A 51 -13.09 -3.57 8.42
C ALA A 51 -11.67 -4.00 8.84
N LYS A 52 -11.36 -3.92 10.14
CA LYS A 52 -10.08 -4.38 10.68
C LYS A 52 -9.88 -5.89 10.49
N GLN A 53 -10.88 -6.71 10.82
CA GLN A 53 -10.80 -8.17 10.65
C GLN A 53 -10.63 -8.54 9.17
N ILE A 54 -11.33 -7.85 8.26
CA ILE A 54 -11.21 -8.07 6.81
C ILE A 54 -9.81 -7.73 6.33
N ARG A 55 -9.27 -6.57 6.74
CA ARG A 55 -7.90 -6.18 6.43
C ARG A 55 -6.86 -7.15 7.01
N ASP A 56 -7.08 -7.63 8.23
CA ASP A 56 -6.20 -8.62 8.88
C ASP A 56 -6.16 -9.96 8.11
N MET A 57 -7.24 -10.35 7.43
CA MET A 57 -7.21 -11.50 6.50
C MET A 57 -6.22 -11.25 5.35
N GLY A 58 -6.27 -10.06 4.74
CA GLY A 58 -5.30 -9.61 3.74
C GLY A 58 -3.85 -9.63 4.25
N ARG A 59 -3.61 -9.06 5.43
CA ARG A 59 -2.28 -9.03 6.07
C ARG A 59 -1.69 -10.41 6.28
N ARG A 60 -2.51 -11.38 6.65
CA ARG A 60 -2.07 -12.77 6.84
C ARG A 60 -1.63 -13.41 5.52
N LEU A 61 -2.34 -13.12 4.43
CA LEU A 61 -1.97 -13.59 3.09
C LEU A 61 -0.64 -12.97 2.65
N GLY A 62 -0.55 -11.64 2.69
CA GLY A 62 0.63 -10.91 2.23
C GLY A 62 1.88 -11.16 3.08
N GLY A 63 1.71 -11.25 4.40
CA GLY A 63 2.81 -11.60 5.31
C GLY A 63 3.35 -13.01 5.06
N SER A 64 2.51 -13.95 4.62
CA SER A 64 2.96 -15.30 4.25
C SER A 64 3.68 -15.32 2.91
N ILE A 65 3.21 -14.56 1.92
CA ILE A 65 3.93 -14.35 0.65
C ILE A 65 5.30 -13.74 0.92
N LYS A 66 5.39 -12.69 1.75
CA LYS A 66 6.66 -12.06 2.10
C LYS A 66 7.64 -13.01 2.80
N ARG A 67 7.15 -13.93 3.63
CA ARG A 67 8.02 -14.96 4.26
C ARG A 67 8.52 -15.97 3.24
N GLN A 68 7.67 -16.37 2.31
CA GLN A 68 8.04 -17.30 1.23
C GLN A 68 9.02 -16.66 0.24
N ASP A 69 8.84 -15.39 -0.08
CA ASP A 69 9.76 -14.58 -0.90
C ASP A 69 11.19 -14.62 -0.35
N ALA A 70 11.34 -14.56 0.99
CA ALA A 70 12.63 -14.63 1.65
C ALA A 70 13.25 -16.04 1.70
N GLN A 71 12.49 -17.08 1.35
CA GLN A 71 12.89 -18.50 1.46
C GLN A 71 13.02 -19.21 0.11
N HIS A 72 12.37 -18.70 -0.93
CA HIS A 72 12.36 -19.31 -2.24
C HIS A 72 13.46 -18.75 -3.14
N LYS A 73 13.86 -19.56 -4.13
CA LYS A 73 14.81 -19.13 -5.16
C LYS A 73 14.09 -18.22 -6.14
N ASP A 74 14.83 -17.25 -6.67
CA ASP A 74 14.35 -16.36 -7.72
C ASP A 74 13.75 -17.18 -8.88
N GLY A 75 12.52 -16.83 -9.25
CA GLY A 75 11.85 -17.43 -10.40
C GLY A 75 10.97 -18.67 -10.13
N GLU A 76 10.75 -19.11 -8.89
CA GLU A 76 9.74 -20.15 -8.58
C GLU A 76 8.36 -19.57 -8.23
N LEU A 77 7.29 -20.25 -8.64
CA LEU A 77 5.91 -19.93 -8.22
C LEU A 77 5.71 -20.40 -6.78
N TYR A 78 5.12 -19.55 -5.94
CA TYR A 78 4.80 -19.94 -4.57
C TYR A 78 3.53 -19.28 -4.06
N ALA A 79 2.85 -19.98 -3.14
CA ALA A 79 1.51 -19.63 -2.72
C ALA A 79 1.32 -19.63 -1.21
N SER A 80 0.44 -18.73 -0.77
CA SER A 80 0.04 -18.52 0.61
C SER A 80 -1.44 -18.84 0.78
N GLY A 81 -1.77 -19.54 1.86
CA GLY A 81 -3.13 -20.02 2.13
C GLY A 81 -3.38 -21.41 1.54
N ALA A 82 -4.39 -22.09 2.07
CA ALA A 82 -4.79 -23.42 1.59
C ALA A 82 -6.03 -23.29 0.70
N PRO A 83 -6.23 -24.17 -0.30
CA PRO A 83 -7.43 -24.18 -1.14
C PRO A 83 -8.76 -24.24 -0.35
N SER A 84 -8.73 -24.79 0.86
CA SER A 84 -9.89 -24.86 1.78
C SER A 84 -10.24 -23.54 2.49
N LYS A 85 -9.41 -22.50 2.37
CA LYS A 85 -9.63 -21.19 2.99
C LYS A 85 -10.35 -20.25 2.03
N LYS A 86 -10.98 -19.21 2.60
CA LYS A 86 -11.72 -18.19 1.85
C LYS A 86 -10.87 -17.48 0.79
N TYR A 87 -9.57 -17.36 1.05
CA TYR A 87 -8.63 -16.66 0.18
C TYR A 87 -7.29 -17.39 0.15
N ARG A 88 -6.64 -17.33 -1.02
CA ARG A 88 -5.27 -17.79 -1.27
C ARG A 88 -4.56 -16.72 -2.08
N ALA A 89 -3.25 -16.60 -1.92
CA ALA A 89 -2.42 -15.74 -2.76
C ALA A 89 -1.35 -16.57 -3.47
N LEU A 90 -0.94 -16.14 -4.67
CA LEU A 90 0.15 -16.72 -5.45
C LEU A 90 1.03 -15.59 -5.94
N ARG A 91 2.35 -15.71 -5.82
CA ARG A 91 3.28 -14.79 -6.51
C ARG A 91 3.72 -15.41 -7.82
N VAL A 92 3.54 -14.64 -8.90
CA VAL A 92 4.09 -14.91 -10.23
C VAL A 92 5.28 -13.97 -10.44
N PRO A 93 6.51 -14.50 -10.51
CA PRO A 93 7.68 -13.65 -10.69
C PRO A 93 7.63 -12.90 -12.02
N SER A 94 8.21 -11.70 -12.01
CA SER A 94 8.53 -10.96 -13.23
C SER A 94 9.55 -11.69 -14.08
N SER A 95 9.76 -11.22 -15.31
CA SER A 95 10.96 -11.51 -16.08
C SER A 95 11.73 -10.22 -16.33
N ASP A 96 12.89 -10.34 -17.00
CA ASP A 96 13.69 -9.22 -17.50
C ASP A 96 12.87 -8.13 -18.21
N SER A 97 11.83 -8.53 -18.96
CA SER A 97 11.10 -7.65 -19.88
C SER A 97 9.61 -7.56 -19.62
N LEU A 98 9.03 -8.44 -18.81
CA LEU A 98 7.59 -8.48 -18.56
C LEU A 98 7.28 -8.43 -17.06
N PRO A 99 6.23 -7.67 -16.67
CA PRO A 99 5.81 -7.59 -15.28
C PRO A 99 5.33 -8.95 -14.76
N GLY A 100 5.57 -9.16 -13.47
CA GLY A 100 4.96 -10.22 -12.69
C GLY A 100 3.70 -9.72 -12.00
N ALA A 101 3.11 -10.57 -11.16
CA ALA A 101 1.96 -10.17 -10.37
C ALA A 101 1.79 -11.05 -9.13
N ASP A 102 1.14 -10.48 -8.11
CA ASP A 102 0.51 -11.26 -7.06
C ASP A 102 -0.95 -11.51 -7.42
N ILE A 103 -1.43 -12.73 -7.21
CA ILE A 103 -2.78 -13.15 -7.57
C ILE A 103 -3.51 -13.59 -6.31
N ILE A 104 -4.62 -12.92 -5.98
CA ILE A 104 -5.52 -13.30 -4.88
C ILE A 104 -6.71 -14.09 -5.45
N TYR A 105 -6.84 -15.32 -4.99
CA TYR A 105 -7.94 -16.22 -5.28
C TYR A 105 -9.07 -16.00 -4.28
N ILE A 106 -10.30 -15.94 -4.80
CA ILE A 106 -11.51 -15.85 -3.97
C ILE A 106 -12.22 -17.20 -4.03
N ALA A 107 -12.18 -17.96 -2.93
CA ALA A 107 -12.79 -19.28 -2.90
C ALA A 107 -14.34 -19.20 -2.91
N PRO A 108 -15.04 -20.26 -3.34
CA PRO A 108 -16.51 -20.29 -3.35
C PRO A 108 -17.15 -19.98 -1.98
N ASN A 109 -16.46 -20.30 -0.88
CA ASN A 109 -16.93 -20.07 0.48
C ASN A 109 -16.53 -18.68 1.06
N ALA A 110 -15.96 -17.78 0.26
CA ALA A 110 -15.53 -16.46 0.73
C ALA A 110 -16.69 -15.59 1.23
N LYS A 111 -17.89 -15.74 0.63
CA LYS A 111 -19.12 -14.97 0.92
C LYS A 111 -18.90 -13.44 0.90
N VAL A 112 -18.04 -12.95 0.01
CA VAL A 112 -17.74 -11.52 -0.13
C VAL A 112 -18.75 -10.85 -1.04
N GLY A 113 -19.43 -9.82 -0.52
CA GLY A 113 -20.53 -9.14 -1.19
C GLY A 113 -20.28 -7.69 -1.59
N THR A 114 -19.24 -7.05 -1.04
CA THR A 114 -18.94 -5.63 -1.31
C THR A 114 -17.52 -5.43 -1.82
N ILE A 115 -17.34 -4.47 -2.73
CA ILE A 115 -16.03 -4.06 -3.24
C ILE A 115 -15.18 -3.47 -2.13
N LYS A 116 -15.82 -2.80 -1.15
CA LYS A 116 -15.12 -2.27 0.03
C LYS A 116 -14.46 -3.39 0.84
N ALA A 117 -15.13 -4.54 0.99
CA ALA A 117 -14.53 -5.70 1.66
C ALA A 117 -13.34 -6.26 0.87
N LEU A 118 -13.45 -6.39 -0.46
CA LEU A 118 -12.33 -6.80 -1.31
C LEU A 118 -11.15 -5.82 -1.22
N ALA A 119 -11.42 -4.51 -1.29
CA ALA A 119 -10.40 -3.48 -1.15
C ALA A 119 -9.68 -3.54 0.20
N PHE A 120 -10.38 -3.88 1.30
CA PHE A 120 -9.70 -4.10 2.59
C PHE A 120 -8.78 -5.32 2.59
N ILE A 121 -9.16 -6.42 1.93
CA ILE A 121 -8.32 -7.61 1.79
C ILE A 121 -7.07 -7.27 0.97
N VAL A 122 -7.26 -6.62 -0.18
CA VAL A 122 -6.17 -6.20 -1.07
C VAL A 122 -5.25 -5.20 -0.36
N SER A 123 -5.81 -4.23 0.38
CA SER A 123 -5.04 -3.26 1.17
C SER A 123 -4.17 -3.95 2.21
N GLY A 124 -4.74 -4.82 3.05
CA GLY A 124 -3.97 -5.55 4.05
C GLY A 124 -2.89 -6.45 3.44
N TYR A 125 -3.19 -7.05 2.29
CA TYR A 125 -2.21 -7.79 1.51
C TYR A 125 -1.04 -6.88 1.11
N ILE A 126 -1.33 -5.74 0.47
CA ILE A 126 -0.34 -4.77 -0.01
C ILE A 126 0.53 -4.24 1.14
N GLU A 127 -0.06 -3.89 2.28
CA GLU A 127 0.67 -3.42 3.47
C GLU A 127 1.79 -4.39 3.85
N THR A 128 1.49 -5.69 3.84
CA THR A 128 2.40 -6.71 4.38
C THR A 128 3.32 -7.30 3.31
N ALA A 129 2.80 -7.62 2.13
CA ALA A 129 3.56 -8.18 1.03
C ALA A 129 4.57 -7.18 0.45
N HIS A 130 4.18 -5.90 0.32
CA HIS A 130 5.00 -4.85 -0.30
C HIS A 130 5.53 -3.82 0.70
N GLY A 131 5.18 -3.92 1.99
CA GLY A 131 5.70 -3.03 3.03
C GLY A 131 5.21 -1.59 2.92
N LEU A 132 4.03 -1.37 2.33
CA LEU A 132 3.49 -0.03 2.13
C LEU A 132 2.69 0.47 3.35
N PRO A 133 2.70 1.79 3.63
CA PRO A 133 1.85 2.37 4.67
C PRO A 133 0.35 2.16 4.38
N PRO A 134 -0.51 2.03 5.42
CA PRO A 134 -1.94 1.76 5.25
C PRO A 134 -2.67 2.70 4.29
N GLU A 135 -2.42 4.01 4.35
CA GLU A 135 -3.08 4.99 3.48
C GLU A 135 -2.72 4.80 1.99
N GLN A 136 -1.46 4.44 1.71
CA GLN A 136 -1.01 4.15 0.36
C GLN A 136 -1.57 2.82 -0.13
N ALA A 137 -1.60 1.81 0.75
CA ALA A 137 -2.19 0.51 0.45
C ALA A 137 -3.70 0.61 0.17
N ASP A 138 -4.44 1.44 0.90
CA ASP A 138 -5.87 1.70 0.66
C ASP A 138 -6.12 2.34 -0.71
N THR A 139 -5.29 3.33 -1.07
CA THR A 139 -5.37 3.99 -2.37
C THR A 139 -5.08 3.02 -3.51
N LEU A 140 -4.02 2.22 -3.38
CA LEU A 140 -3.66 1.22 -4.38
C LEU A 140 -4.67 0.10 -4.48
N ALA A 141 -5.23 -0.37 -3.36
CA ALA A 141 -6.22 -1.43 -3.35
C ALA A 141 -7.48 -1.06 -4.14
N GLN A 142 -7.93 0.19 -4.06
CA GLN A 142 -9.04 0.69 -4.88
C GLN A 142 -8.70 0.66 -6.37
N LYS A 143 -7.52 1.16 -6.75
CA LYS A 143 -7.06 1.14 -8.15
C LYS A 143 -6.89 -0.29 -8.67
N VAL A 144 -6.36 -1.20 -7.86
CA VAL A 144 -6.29 -2.63 -8.18
C VAL A 144 -7.68 -3.17 -8.48
N CYS A 145 -8.68 -2.89 -7.64
CA CYS A 145 -10.05 -3.36 -7.87
C CYS A 145 -10.63 -2.82 -9.19
N TRP A 146 -10.50 -1.51 -9.45
CA TRP A 146 -10.95 -0.91 -10.72
C TRP A 146 -10.23 -1.50 -11.92
N TRP A 147 -8.90 -1.57 -11.87
CA TRP A 147 -8.08 -2.09 -12.95
C TRP A 147 -8.45 -3.54 -13.30
N ASN A 148 -8.62 -4.39 -12.29
CA ASN A 148 -9.04 -5.79 -12.49
C ASN A 148 -10.43 -5.89 -13.12
N THR A 149 -11.30 -4.92 -12.86
CA THR A 149 -12.64 -4.89 -13.44
C THR A 149 -12.64 -4.33 -14.86
N ASN A 150 -11.81 -3.33 -15.15
CA ASN A 150 -11.58 -2.85 -16.52
C ASN A 150 -10.90 -3.91 -17.41
N ARG A 151 -10.23 -4.90 -16.80
CA ARG A 151 -9.53 -6.02 -17.48
C ARG A 151 -10.20 -7.38 -17.24
N TYR A 152 -11.48 -7.37 -16.86
CA TYR A 152 -12.21 -8.60 -16.61
C TYR A 152 -12.26 -9.49 -17.86
N ASP A 153 -11.81 -10.74 -17.71
CA ASP A 153 -11.70 -11.76 -18.76
C ASP A 153 -10.87 -11.35 -20.00
N ASP A 154 -10.02 -10.34 -19.89
CA ASP A 154 -9.18 -9.84 -21.00
C ASP A 154 -7.90 -10.68 -21.19
N ARG A 155 -8.07 -11.97 -21.50
CA ARG A 155 -6.96 -12.92 -21.68
C ARG A 155 -5.92 -12.45 -22.70
N ASN A 156 -6.36 -11.77 -23.75
CA ASN A 156 -5.47 -11.24 -24.79
C ASN A 156 -4.52 -10.18 -24.22
N TYR A 157 -5.04 -9.30 -23.38
CA TYR A 157 -4.21 -8.32 -22.70
C TYR A 157 -3.18 -8.97 -21.78
N PHE A 158 -3.60 -9.93 -20.94
CA PHE A 158 -2.66 -10.63 -20.05
C PHE A 158 -1.58 -11.38 -20.82
N THR A 159 -1.94 -12.02 -21.94
CA THR A 159 -0.98 -12.71 -22.83
C THR A 159 0.05 -11.75 -23.42
N LYS A 160 -0.35 -10.52 -23.74
CA LYS A 160 0.53 -9.53 -24.39
C LYS A 160 1.38 -8.74 -23.40
N HIS A 161 0.89 -8.54 -22.18
CA HIS A 161 1.44 -7.56 -21.24
C HIS A 161 2.06 -8.14 -19.97
N PHE A 162 1.93 -9.45 -19.71
CA PHE A 162 2.48 -10.09 -18.52
C PHE A 162 3.32 -11.31 -18.87
N ASN A 163 4.12 -11.76 -17.90
CA ASN A 163 4.81 -13.05 -17.98
C ASN A 163 3.80 -14.17 -18.26
N ALA A 164 4.09 -15.05 -19.23
CA ALA A 164 3.20 -16.15 -19.63
C ALA A 164 2.80 -17.07 -18.47
N ARG A 165 3.64 -17.19 -17.44
CA ARG A 165 3.34 -17.95 -16.20
C ARG A 165 2.15 -17.40 -15.44
N ILE A 166 1.76 -16.14 -15.68
CA ILE A 166 0.53 -15.61 -15.11
C ILE A 166 -0.65 -16.45 -15.60
N LEU A 167 -0.68 -16.85 -16.88
CA LEU A 167 -1.77 -17.61 -17.48
C LEU A 167 -1.91 -19.03 -16.90
N GLU A 168 -0.80 -19.63 -16.47
CA GLU A 168 -0.80 -20.93 -15.78
C GLU A 168 -1.64 -20.89 -14.50
N SER A 169 -1.63 -19.75 -13.80
CA SER A 169 -2.43 -19.51 -12.59
C SER A 169 -3.94 -19.50 -12.83
N PHE A 170 -4.35 -19.53 -14.10
CA PHE A 170 -5.74 -19.51 -14.53
C PHE A 170 -6.20 -20.80 -15.21
N SER A 171 -5.33 -21.80 -15.33
CA SER A 171 -5.55 -22.97 -16.20
C SER A 171 -6.38 -24.11 -15.58
N ASP A 172 -6.54 -24.13 -14.25
CA ASP A 172 -6.96 -25.31 -13.49
C ASP A 172 -8.13 -25.09 -12.50
N GLU A 173 -8.40 -23.84 -12.05
CA GLU A 173 -9.35 -23.62 -10.93
C GLU A 173 -10.50 -22.60 -11.17
N THR A 174 -10.47 -21.83 -12.26
CA THR A 174 -11.56 -20.93 -12.71
C THR A 174 -11.31 -20.49 -14.16
N ALA A 175 -12.37 -20.18 -14.90
CA ALA A 175 -12.29 -19.71 -16.29
C ALA A 175 -11.92 -18.22 -16.45
N VAL A 176 -11.89 -17.40 -15.39
CA VAL A 176 -11.85 -15.94 -15.55
C VAL A 176 -10.65 -15.29 -14.84
N ILE A 177 -10.08 -14.27 -15.50
CA ILE A 177 -9.03 -13.38 -15.00
C ILE A 177 -9.66 -12.05 -14.57
N GLY A 178 -9.23 -11.48 -13.45
CA GLY A 178 -9.72 -10.19 -12.97
C GLY A 178 -10.97 -10.29 -12.10
N LEU A 179 -11.74 -9.20 -12.05
CA LEU A 179 -12.87 -9.02 -11.14
C LEU A 179 -14.12 -8.60 -11.92
N ALA A 180 -15.25 -9.28 -11.73
CA ALA A 180 -16.50 -8.86 -12.34
C ALA A 180 -17.04 -7.57 -11.70
N ASP A 181 -17.92 -6.84 -12.38
CA ASP A 181 -18.65 -5.72 -11.79
C ASP A 181 -19.72 -6.15 -10.77
N SER A 182 -20.16 -7.41 -10.82
CA SER A 182 -21.16 -7.99 -9.92
C SER A 182 -20.60 -8.98 -8.91
N TYR A 183 -20.99 -8.81 -7.64
CA TYR A 183 -20.58 -9.71 -6.54
C TYR A 183 -20.90 -11.19 -6.77
N LYS A 184 -21.95 -11.45 -7.56
CA LYS A 184 -22.40 -12.82 -7.89
C LYS A 184 -21.34 -13.63 -8.60
N ASN A 185 -20.40 -12.96 -9.28
CA ASN A 185 -19.32 -13.57 -10.06
C ASN A 185 -17.95 -13.43 -9.38
N TRP A 186 -17.90 -13.13 -8.07
CA TRP A 186 -16.62 -13.04 -7.35
C TRP A 186 -16.22 -14.37 -6.73
N ALA A 187 -17.02 -14.89 -5.80
CA ALA A 187 -16.68 -16.11 -5.07
C ALA A 187 -16.58 -17.32 -6.01
N GLY A 188 -15.42 -17.98 -6.00
CA GLY A 188 -15.13 -19.16 -6.83
C GLY A 188 -14.78 -18.87 -8.29
N HIS A 189 -14.84 -17.61 -8.73
CA HIS A 189 -14.69 -17.25 -10.15
C HIS A 189 -13.61 -16.20 -10.36
N ALA A 190 -13.59 -15.14 -9.56
CA ALA A 190 -12.67 -14.03 -9.74
C ALA A 190 -11.29 -14.31 -9.14
N ARG A 191 -10.27 -13.73 -9.78
CA ARG A 191 -8.88 -13.72 -9.32
C ARG A 191 -8.35 -12.31 -9.48
N ILE A 192 -8.02 -11.69 -8.36
CA ILE A 192 -7.55 -10.31 -8.34
C ILE A 192 -6.04 -10.31 -8.60
N VAL A 193 -5.61 -9.61 -9.64
CA VAL A 193 -4.22 -9.45 -10.03
C VAL A 193 -3.67 -8.13 -9.50
N ILE A 194 -2.57 -8.18 -8.78
CA ILE A 194 -1.82 -7.03 -8.28
C ILE A 194 -0.52 -6.96 -9.10
N PRO A 195 -0.45 -6.11 -10.13
CA PRO A 195 0.71 -6.06 -11.01
C PRO A 195 1.90 -5.39 -10.33
N PHE A 196 3.10 -5.86 -10.64
CA PHE A 196 4.34 -5.23 -10.21
C PHE A 196 5.37 -5.15 -11.34
N ALA A 197 6.25 -4.16 -11.24
CA ALA A 197 7.18 -3.79 -12.29
C ALA A 197 8.16 -4.93 -12.64
N PRO A 198 8.64 -5.01 -13.90
CA PRO A 198 9.69 -5.94 -14.28
C PRO A 198 11.02 -5.65 -13.57
N GLU A 199 11.85 -6.67 -13.40
CA GLU A 199 13.12 -6.59 -12.65
C GLU A 199 14.06 -5.50 -13.17
N LYS A 200 14.14 -5.30 -14.49
CA LYS A 200 14.98 -4.22 -15.05
C LYS A 200 14.44 -2.81 -14.79
N MET A 201 13.13 -2.65 -14.60
CA MET A 201 12.55 -1.37 -14.18
C MET A 201 12.79 -1.10 -12.69
N HIS A 202 13.01 -2.13 -11.87
CA HIS A 202 13.42 -1.98 -10.48
C HIS A 202 14.76 -1.26 -10.35
N ASP A 203 15.76 -1.69 -11.12
CA ASP A 203 17.10 -1.11 -11.09
C ASP A 203 17.11 0.35 -11.53
N ILE A 204 16.32 0.68 -12.55
CA ILE A 204 16.21 2.05 -13.08
C ILE A 204 15.49 2.97 -12.07
N GLN A 205 14.43 2.51 -11.41
CA GLN A 205 13.71 3.31 -10.40
C GLN A 205 14.50 3.45 -9.10
N ALA A 206 15.25 2.43 -8.70
CA ALA A 206 16.19 2.51 -7.57
C ALA A 206 17.30 3.53 -7.86
N ALA A 207 17.94 3.44 -9.03
CA ALA A 207 18.96 4.39 -9.47
C ALA A 207 18.43 5.83 -9.61
N ALA A 208 17.19 6.01 -10.08
CA ALA A 208 16.55 7.33 -10.18
C ALA A 208 16.25 7.96 -8.80
N LYS A 209 15.88 7.15 -7.79
CA LYS A 209 15.69 7.64 -6.40
C LYS A 209 17.00 8.05 -5.75
N ASP A 210 18.10 7.36 -6.03
CA ASP A 210 19.43 7.75 -5.56
C ASP A 210 19.97 8.99 -6.27
N GLY A 211 19.76 9.11 -7.59
CA GLY A 211 20.07 10.32 -8.34
C GLY A 211 19.30 11.57 -7.86
N LYS A 212 18.02 11.40 -7.46
CA LYS A 212 17.20 12.50 -6.90
C LYS A 212 17.62 12.93 -5.49
N LYS A 213 18.17 12.02 -4.67
CA LYS A 213 18.85 12.38 -3.41
C LYS A 213 20.11 13.19 -3.65
N GLN A 214 20.84 12.89 -4.73
CA GLN A 214 22.08 13.57 -5.09
C GLN A 214 21.81 14.97 -5.67
N SER A 215 20.77 15.14 -6.50
CA SER A 215 20.34 16.46 -6.99
C SER A 215 19.77 17.35 -5.88
N ALA A 216 18.99 16.80 -4.94
CA ALA A 216 18.51 17.54 -3.77
C ALA A 216 19.65 18.01 -2.84
N LYS A 217 20.78 17.28 -2.82
CA LYS A 217 22.00 17.66 -2.09
C LYS A 217 22.82 18.75 -2.80
N ILE A 218 22.65 18.90 -4.12
CA ILE A 218 23.26 19.97 -4.93
C ILE A 218 22.40 21.24 -4.86
N ASP A 219 21.08 21.12 -4.92
CA ASP A 219 20.15 22.25 -4.81
C ASP A 219 20.17 22.89 -3.41
N SER A 220 20.33 22.10 -2.35
CA SER A 220 20.50 22.61 -0.98
C SER A 220 21.84 23.33 -0.77
N LYS A 221 22.86 23.03 -1.58
CA LYS A 221 24.15 23.73 -1.57
C LYS A 221 24.09 25.06 -2.34
N ASN A 222 23.28 25.14 -3.40
CA ASN A 222 23.05 26.38 -4.15
C ASN A 222 22.06 27.34 -3.48
N LYS A 223 21.11 26.85 -2.68
CA LYS A 223 20.14 27.69 -1.96
C LYS A 223 20.68 28.40 -0.72
N ALA A 224 21.91 28.10 -0.30
CA ALA A 224 22.62 28.80 0.77
C ALA A 224 23.40 30.05 0.27
N ALA A 225 23.50 30.28 -1.04
CA ALA A 225 24.30 31.35 -1.64
C ALA A 225 23.48 32.56 -2.16
N GLN A 226 22.14 32.52 -2.09
CA GLN A 226 21.28 33.64 -2.46
C GLN A 226 20.31 33.95 -1.33
N LYS A 227 20.80 34.68 -0.33
CA LYS A 227 19.95 35.45 0.59
C LYS A 227 20.56 36.84 0.72
N ASN A 228 20.24 37.70 -0.24
CA ASN A 228 20.26 39.16 -0.13
C ASN A 228 19.40 39.73 -1.28
N SER A 229 18.64 40.77 -0.99
CA SER A 229 17.61 41.44 -1.82
C SER A 229 16.33 40.62 -2.05
N GLU A 230 15.10 41.13 -1.97
CA GLU A 230 14.57 42.43 -1.56
C GLU A 230 13.05 42.28 -1.35
N THR A 231 12.48 43.35 -0.81
CA THR A 231 11.18 43.50 -0.18
C THR A 231 10.09 43.95 -1.19
N GLU A 232 8.81 43.91 -0.75
CA GLU A 232 7.62 44.63 -1.28
C GLU A 232 6.90 44.05 -2.52
N LYS A 233 5.57 44.10 -2.72
CA LYS A 233 4.35 44.54 -2.00
C LYS A 233 3.12 44.05 -2.81
N GLU A 234 2.03 43.71 -2.12
CA GLU A 234 0.57 43.98 -2.33
C GLU A 234 -0.05 43.99 -3.78
N ALA A 235 -1.33 43.67 -4.07
CA ALA A 235 -2.59 43.89 -3.35
C ALA A 235 -3.82 43.16 -3.98
N ALA A 236 -4.89 43.01 -3.15
CA ALA A 236 -6.36 43.06 -3.43
C ALA A 236 -7.04 41.95 -4.27
N GLN A 237 -8.29 41.48 -4.04
CA GLN A 237 -9.48 42.18 -3.50
C GLN A 237 -10.61 41.18 -3.08
N ASN A 238 -11.41 41.57 -2.08
CA ASN A 238 -12.62 40.92 -1.54
C ASN A 238 -13.91 41.30 -2.33
N LYS A 239 -15.00 40.48 -2.24
CA LYS A 239 -16.27 40.78 -1.48
C LYS A 239 -17.56 40.10 -2.03
N LYS A 240 -18.22 39.30 -1.15
CA LYS A 240 -19.68 39.05 -0.85
C LYS A 240 -20.71 38.67 -1.94
N GLU A 241 -21.92 38.12 -1.68
CA GLU A 241 -22.61 37.33 -0.62
C GLU A 241 -24.12 37.24 -1.01
N SER A 242 -24.84 36.22 -0.48
CA SER A 242 -26.31 36.09 -0.26
C SER A 242 -27.19 35.56 -1.42
N ALA A 243 -28.31 34.84 -1.23
CA ALA A 243 -28.95 34.10 -0.13
C ALA A 243 -30.18 33.31 -0.68
N GLY A 244 -30.72 32.32 0.05
CA GLY A 244 -32.07 31.76 -0.21
C GLY A 244 -32.42 30.47 0.57
N LYS A 245 -33.40 30.55 1.49
CA LYS A 245 -33.90 29.54 2.44
C LYS A 245 -35.05 28.66 1.89
N GLY A 246 -35.28 27.48 2.51
CA GLY A 246 -36.58 26.78 2.55
C GLY A 246 -36.58 25.51 3.43
N ALA A 247 -37.41 25.48 4.48
CA ALA A 247 -37.63 24.41 5.48
C ALA A 247 -38.60 23.31 4.95
N ALA A 248 -38.97 22.19 5.59
CA ALA A 248 -38.93 21.69 6.96
C ALA A 248 -39.05 20.13 6.95
N GLN A 249 -38.71 19.51 8.07
CA GLN A 249 -38.56 18.06 8.27
C GLN A 249 -39.57 17.55 9.31
N ASN A 250 -40.07 16.33 9.12
CA ASN A 250 -40.82 15.56 10.12
C ASN A 250 -39.84 14.59 10.79
N ASP A 251 -39.80 14.64 12.13
CA ASP A 251 -38.87 13.90 12.99
C ASP A 251 -39.57 12.69 13.63
N ALA A 252 -38.93 11.51 13.54
CA ALA A 252 -39.03 10.44 14.56
C ALA A 252 -38.01 9.30 14.39
N ASP A 253 -37.49 9.00 13.19
CA ASP A 253 -36.53 7.88 12.97
C ASP A 253 -35.07 8.31 12.72
N LYS A 254 -34.77 9.61 12.87
CA LYS A 254 -33.46 10.20 12.51
C LYS A 254 -32.38 10.08 13.59
N THR A 255 -32.76 9.80 14.83
CA THR A 255 -31.84 9.93 15.98
C THR A 255 -30.78 8.83 16.06
N ALA A 256 -31.02 7.64 15.48
CA ALA A 256 -30.03 6.55 15.44
C ALA A 256 -29.08 6.63 14.23
N ALA A 257 -29.59 7.05 13.06
CA ALA A 257 -28.79 7.20 11.84
C ALA A 257 -27.88 8.43 11.89
N ASP A 258 -28.36 9.53 12.49
CA ASP A 258 -27.55 10.74 12.65
C ASP A 258 -26.50 10.58 13.76
N ALA A 259 -26.75 9.77 14.80
CA ALA A 259 -25.73 9.40 15.77
C ALA A 259 -24.58 8.58 15.14
N ILE A 260 -24.88 7.69 14.19
CA ILE A 260 -23.87 6.91 13.47
C ILE A 260 -23.12 7.78 12.45
N ARG A 261 -23.81 8.67 11.71
CA ARG A 261 -23.16 9.63 10.81
C ARG A 261 -22.24 10.61 11.55
N ASN A 262 -22.69 11.15 12.68
CA ASN A 262 -21.87 12.03 13.51
C ASN A 262 -20.66 11.29 14.11
N THR A 263 -20.79 9.99 14.42
CA THR A 263 -19.66 9.16 14.85
C THR A 263 -18.64 8.95 13.71
N LEU A 264 -19.12 8.68 12.49
CA LEU A 264 -18.26 8.51 11.31
C LEU A 264 -17.61 9.82 10.83
N GLU A 265 -18.29 10.96 10.92
CA GLU A 265 -17.70 12.28 10.65
C GLU A 265 -16.68 12.69 11.71
N ASN A 266 -16.93 12.36 12.99
CA ASN A 266 -15.95 12.56 14.05
C ASN A 266 -14.71 11.66 13.88
N GLU A 267 -14.86 10.43 13.39
CA GLU A 267 -13.73 9.56 13.01
C GLU A 267 -12.98 10.07 11.76
N ALA A 268 -13.69 10.66 10.79
CA ALA A 268 -13.08 11.31 9.63
C ALA A 268 -12.34 12.62 10.00
N LEU A 269 -12.80 13.34 11.03
CA LEU A 269 -12.14 14.54 11.56
C LEU A 269 -10.90 14.21 12.40
N GLN A 270 -10.87 13.06 13.10
CA GLN A 270 -9.68 12.53 13.77
C GLN A 270 -8.55 12.21 12.77
N PHE A 271 -8.87 11.99 11.49
CA PHE A 271 -7.89 11.84 10.41
C PHE A 271 -7.28 13.16 9.92
N LYS A 272 -7.87 14.31 10.26
CA LYS A 272 -7.45 15.64 9.76
C LYS A 272 -6.57 16.44 10.72
N THR A 273 -6.40 15.98 11.97
CA THR A 273 -5.58 16.68 12.96
C THR A 273 -4.61 15.71 13.64
N VAL A 274 -3.39 15.61 13.11
CA VAL A 274 -2.28 15.05 13.88
C VAL A 274 -2.07 15.97 15.10
N PRO A 275 -2.19 15.46 16.35
CA PRO A 275 -2.01 16.29 17.54
C PRO A 275 -0.58 16.87 17.54
N ALA A 276 -0.45 18.17 17.81
CA ALA A 276 0.79 18.93 17.73
C ALA A 276 1.97 18.30 18.52
N ASN A 277 1.65 17.46 19.51
CA ASN A 277 2.59 16.76 20.38
C ASN A 277 3.47 15.73 19.61
N TYR A 278 3.01 15.20 18.47
CA TYR A 278 3.80 14.24 17.67
C TYR A 278 4.97 14.91 16.93
N LYS A 279 4.84 16.20 16.58
CA LYS A 279 5.93 16.97 15.95
C LYS A 279 7.06 17.24 16.95
N ILE A 280 6.73 17.47 18.22
CA ILE A 280 7.71 17.67 19.29
C ILE A 280 8.43 16.37 19.61
N LEU A 281 7.72 15.25 19.69
CA LEU A 281 8.32 13.94 19.94
C LEU A 281 9.23 13.48 18.79
N PHE A 282 8.80 13.69 17.53
CA PHE A 282 9.63 13.40 16.36
C PHE A 282 10.85 14.32 16.26
N GLY A 283 10.69 15.61 16.61
CA GLY A 283 11.79 16.57 16.68
C GLY A 283 12.83 16.20 17.74
N ALA A 284 12.39 15.78 18.93
CA ALA A 284 13.28 15.32 19.99
C ALA A 284 14.03 14.02 19.61
N LEU A 285 13.35 13.09 18.95
CA LEU A 285 13.95 11.85 18.45
C LEU A 285 15.03 12.12 17.39
N CYS A 286 14.76 13.05 16.47
CA CYS A 286 15.73 13.49 15.46
C CYS A 286 16.94 14.19 16.08
N LEU A 287 16.74 15.04 17.09
CA LEU A 287 17.83 15.73 17.79
C LEU A 287 18.74 14.73 18.53
N ALA A 288 18.14 13.74 19.20
CA ALA A 288 18.88 12.68 19.90
C ALA A 288 19.73 11.85 18.92
N ALA A 289 19.18 11.48 17.76
CA ALA A 289 19.91 10.77 16.72
C ALA A 289 21.08 11.58 16.16
N LEU A 290 20.92 12.90 16.05
CA LEU A 290 21.94 13.81 15.52
C LEU A 290 23.09 14.00 16.53
N LEU A 291 22.80 14.08 17.82
CA LEU A 291 23.82 14.10 18.88
C LEU A 291 24.62 12.80 18.93
N LEU A 292 23.96 11.65 18.73
CA LEU A 292 24.60 10.34 18.69
C LEU A 292 25.57 10.23 17.50
N LEU A 293 25.19 10.76 16.33
CA LEU A 293 26.07 10.84 15.16
C LEU A 293 27.29 11.74 15.40
N ILE A 294 27.11 12.89 16.06
CA ILE A 294 28.22 13.80 16.39
C ILE A 294 29.21 13.12 17.34
N LEU A 295 28.71 12.40 18.36
CA LEU A 295 29.54 11.63 19.28
C LEU A 295 30.33 10.53 18.56
N LEU A 296 29.69 9.79 17.65
CA LEU A 296 30.36 8.75 16.87
C LEU A 296 31.48 9.33 15.97
N VAL A 297 31.24 10.47 15.33
CA VAL A 297 32.26 11.16 14.52
C VAL A 297 33.42 11.61 15.41
N ARG A 298 33.14 12.17 16.59
CA ARG A 298 34.18 12.61 17.52
C ARG A 298 35.04 11.45 18.02
N VAL A 299 34.41 10.33 18.38
CA VAL A 299 35.12 9.10 18.78
C VAL A 299 35.98 8.57 17.63
N ALA A 300 35.49 8.58 16.39
CA ALA A 300 36.27 8.17 15.23
C ALA A 300 37.48 9.08 14.97
N VAL A 301 37.33 10.40 15.17
CA VAL A 301 38.42 11.37 15.02
C VAL A 301 39.47 11.22 16.14
N ASP A 302 39.03 10.98 17.37
CA ASP A 302 39.95 10.79 18.51
C ASP A 302 40.70 9.44 18.40
N MET A 303 40.05 8.39 17.88
CA MET A 303 40.71 7.11 17.56
C MET A 303 41.69 7.22 16.39
N ALA A 304 41.53 8.19 15.48
CA ALA A 304 42.45 8.41 14.36
C ALA A 304 43.67 9.29 14.74
N LYS A 305 43.64 9.91 15.92
CA LYS A 305 44.72 10.78 16.44
C LYS A 305 45.62 10.10 17.48
N ASN A 306 45.20 8.94 18.00
CA ASN A 306 46.02 8.06 18.83
C ASN A 306 46.62 6.92 18.01
#